data_AF-A0A0R3PRF1-F1
#
_entry.id   AF-A0A0R3PRF1-F1
#
_cell.length_a   1.000
_cell.length_b   1.000
_cell.length_c   1.000
_cell.angle_alpha   90.00
_cell.angle_beta   90.00
_cell.angle_gamma   90.00
#
_symmetry.space_group_name_H-M   'P 1'
#
loop_
_entity.id
_entity.type
_entity.pdbx_description
1 polymer ?
#
loop_
_entity_poly.entity_id
_entity_poly.type
_entity_poly.pdbx_seq_one_letter_code
_entity_poly.pdbx_strand_id
1 'polypeptide(L)'
;MLRDRLAEKGISLPSGRRKTAPTTSFTALCEREALVMARDFSNLCSNSLNTFEIARHANRLQYSPHELVIIRRYLAGIMAIFDEVPEDPEDYVEKDSATHSINIFSMLTHGFGHNALKASLRVFGKIVDQQHAMLQGNTCGIDNLVPRMPCSFLARNPCHKDKKQLW
;
A
#
# COMPACT_ATOMS: atom_id res chain seq x y z
N MET A 1 -12.04 13.00 41.53
CA MET A 1 -13.46 12.70 41.75
C MET A 1 -14.04 11.79 40.67
N LEU A 2 -13.92 10.48 40.91
CA LEU A 2 -14.64 9.31 40.40
C LEU A 2 -13.92 8.14 41.08
N ARG A 3 -12.58 8.14 40.95
CA ARG A 3 -11.65 7.35 41.77
C ARG A 3 -11.92 7.52 43.26
N ASP A 4 -12.04 8.75 43.74
CA ASP A 4 -12.30 9.02 45.17
C ASP A 4 -13.68 8.54 45.63
N ARG A 5 -14.72 8.73 44.80
CA ARG A 5 -16.10 8.26 45.08
C ARG A 5 -16.23 6.72 45.00
N LEU A 6 -15.39 6.06 44.20
CA LEU A 6 -15.30 4.60 44.12
C LEU A 6 -14.51 4.03 45.29
N ALA A 7 -13.43 4.70 45.68
CA ALA A 7 -12.63 4.33 46.86
C ALA A 7 -13.47 4.41 48.14
N GLU A 8 -14.33 5.41 48.27
CA GLU A 8 -15.31 5.53 49.36
C GLU A 8 -16.30 4.33 49.40
N LYS A 9 -16.57 3.71 48.26
CA LYS A 9 -17.38 2.48 48.14
C LYS A 9 -16.55 1.18 48.18
N GLY A 10 -15.28 1.25 48.58
CA GLY A 10 -14.39 0.10 48.67
C GLY A 10 -13.86 -0.44 47.32
N ILE A 11 -14.03 0.30 46.23
CA ILE A 11 -13.56 -0.07 44.90
C ILE A 11 -12.31 0.73 44.56
N SER A 12 -11.15 0.08 44.52
CA SER A 12 -9.90 0.70 44.07
C SER A 12 -9.74 0.55 42.55
N LEU A 13 -9.63 1.68 41.85
CA LEU A 13 -9.24 1.67 40.45
C LEU A 13 -7.71 1.68 40.38
N PRO A 14 -7.06 0.63 39.85
CA PRO A 14 -5.61 0.64 39.69
C PRO A 14 -5.19 1.76 38.74
N SER A 15 -4.02 2.35 39.00
CA SER A 15 -3.46 3.44 38.22
C SER A 15 -3.18 2.99 36.77
N GLY A 16 -4.15 3.20 35.88
CA GLY A 16 -4.01 3.24 34.43
C GLY A 16 -3.61 1.91 33.77
N ARG A 17 -4.54 1.25 33.07
CA ARG A 17 -4.17 0.37 31.96
C ARG A 17 -3.55 1.27 30.89
N ARG A 18 -2.21 1.28 30.78
CA ARG A 18 -1.55 1.92 29.64
C ARG A 18 -2.13 1.28 28.38
N LYS A 19 -2.66 2.08 27.46
CA LYS A 19 -3.06 1.59 26.15
C LYS A 19 -1.80 0.98 25.52
N THR A 20 -1.83 -0.32 25.25
CA THR A 20 -0.73 -1.04 24.61
C THR A 20 -0.59 -0.65 23.14
N ALA A 21 -1.70 -0.27 22.50
CA ALA A 21 -1.73 0.28 21.16
C ALA A 21 -1.52 1.80 21.17
N PRO A 22 -0.75 2.36 20.21
CA PRO A 22 -0.58 3.79 20.07
C PRO A 22 -1.92 4.48 19.79
N THR A 23 -2.13 5.67 20.35
CA THR A 23 -3.27 6.50 19.99
C THR A 23 -3.02 7.09 18.60
N THR A 24 -3.73 6.58 17.60
CA THR A 24 -3.70 7.06 16.21
C THR A 24 -5.03 7.73 15.86
N SER A 25 -5.10 8.47 14.75
CA SER A 25 -6.37 9.05 14.26
C SER A 25 -7.44 7.98 13.99
N PHE A 26 -7.05 6.73 13.70
CA PHE A 26 -7.99 5.62 13.54
C PHE A 26 -8.79 5.34 14.81
N THR A 27 -8.24 5.62 15.99
CA THR A 27 -8.95 5.43 17.27
C THR A 27 -10.13 6.39 17.46
N ALA A 28 -10.26 7.41 16.62
CA ALA A 28 -11.41 8.31 16.61
C ALA A 28 -12.56 7.80 15.72
N LEU A 29 -12.31 6.82 14.85
CA LEU A 29 -13.32 6.24 13.97
C LEU A 29 -14.04 5.10 14.69
N CYS A 30 -15.35 4.97 14.49
CA CYS A 30 -16.01 3.70 14.76
C CYS A 30 -15.67 2.69 13.65
N GLU A 31 -15.81 1.41 13.97
CA GLU A 31 -15.48 0.31 13.04
C GLU A 31 -16.23 0.43 11.71
N ARG A 32 -17.52 0.79 11.78
CA ARG A 32 -18.35 1.00 10.61
C ARG A 32 -17.86 2.15 9.73
N GLU A 33 -17.39 3.25 10.31
CA GLU A 33 -16.86 4.40 9.55
C GLU A 33 -15.59 4.02 8.80
N ALA A 34 -14.68 3.31 9.46
CA ALA A 34 -13.42 2.86 8.85
C ALA A 34 -13.66 1.86 7.69
N LEU A 35 -14.62 0.94 7.84
CA LEU A 35 -15.01 0.03 6.77
C LEU A 35 -15.64 0.76 5.57
N VAL A 36 -16.53 1.72 5.82
CA VAL A 36 -17.10 2.56 4.74
C VAL A 36 -16.00 3.34 4.03
N MET A 37 -15.08 3.95 4.79
CA MET A 37 -13.93 4.67 4.25
C MET A 37 -13.05 3.77 3.36
N ALA A 38 -12.85 2.51 3.72
CA ALA A 38 -12.08 1.57 2.91
C ALA A 38 -12.76 1.23 1.57
N ARG A 39 -14.09 1.05 1.59
CA ARG A 39 -14.89 0.83 0.39
C ARG A 39 -14.87 2.05 -0.52
N ASP A 40 -15.03 3.24 0.04
CA ASP A 40 -14.94 4.50 -0.69
C ASP A 40 -13.54 4.69 -1.29
N PHE A 41 -12.49 4.41 -0.53
CA PHE A 41 -11.11 4.44 -1.03
C PHE A 41 -10.90 3.47 -2.20
N SER A 42 -11.39 2.23 -2.09
CA SER A 42 -11.33 1.24 -3.18
C SER A 42 -12.07 1.70 -4.44
N ASN A 43 -13.24 2.32 -4.27
CA ASN A 43 -14.01 2.90 -5.36
C ASN A 43 -13.26 4.05 -6.04
N LEU A 44 -12.67 4.96 -5.26
CA LEU A 44 -11.84 6.05 -5.78
C LEU A 44 -10.61 5.52 -6.53
N CYS A 45 -9.93 4.52 -5.97
CA CYS A 45 -8.82 3.83 -6.62
C CYS A 45 -9.21 3.24 -7.98
N SER A 46 -10.42 2.67 -8.09
CA SER A 46 -10.87 2.01 -9.32
C SER A 46 -11.42 2.97 -10.36
N ASN A 47 -12.06 4.07 -9.94
CA ASN A 47 -12.85 4.92 -10.82
C ASN A 47 -12.20 6.29 -11.10
N SER A 48 -11.39 6.79 -10.18
CA SER A 48 -10.79 8.13 -10.31
C SER A 48 -9.39 8.11 -10.91
N LEU A 49 -8.70 6.96 -10.85
CA LEU A 49 -7.34 6.82 -11.37
C LEU A 49 -7.33 6.39 -12.83
N ASN A 50 -6.70 7.19 -13.69
CA ASN A 50 -6.38 6.78 -15.05
C ASN A 50 -5.11 5.91 -15.05
N THR A 51 -5.28 4.64 -14.70
CA THR A 51 -4.19 3.65 -14.68
C THR A 51 -3.45 3.56 -16.02
N PHE A 52 -4.17 3.72 -17.14
CA PHE A 52 -3.59 3.62 -18.48
C PHE A 52 -2.57 4.72 -18.75
N GLU A 53 -2.89 5.97 -18.43
CA GLU A 53 -1.95 7.08 -18.62
C GLU A 53 -0.74 6.97 -17.67
N ILE A 54 -0.94 6.45 -16.46
CA ILE A 54 0.15 6.16 -15.53
C ILE A 54 1.08 5.08 -16.11
N ALA A 55 0.52 3.98 -16.61
CA ALA A 55 1.26 2.89 -17.24
C ALA A 55 2.03 3.39 -18.48
N ARG A 56 1.37 4.18 -19.33
CA ARG A 56 1.97 4.78 -20.52
C ARG A 56 3.17 5.66 -20.16
N HIS A 57 3.06 6.47 -19.11
CA HIS A 57 4.16 7.30 -18.64
C HIS A 57 5.30 6.45 -18.08
N ALA A 58 4.99 5.44 -17.27
CA ALA A 58 5.96 4.54 -16.66
C ALA A 58 6.78 3.74 -17.70
N ASN A 59 6.18 3.39 -18.84
CA ASN A 59 6.87 2.72 -19.95
C ASN A 59 8.01 3.53 -20.58
N ARG A 60 8.12 4.84 -20.30
CA ARG A 60 9.29 5.64 -20.70
C ARG A 60 10.60 5.15 -20.04
N LEU A 61 10.49 4.40 -18.95
CA LEU A 61 11.64 3.78 -18.26
C LEU A 61 12.18 2.53 -18.98
N GLN A 62 11.58 2.13 -20.11
CA GLN A 62 12.06 1.06 -21.00
C GLN A 62 12.24 -0.32 -20.34
N TYR A 63 11.32 -0.72 -19.47
CA TYR A 63 11.28 -2.10 -18.95
C TYR A 63 11.05 -3.11 -20.08
N SER A 64 11.67 -4.28 -19.97
CA SER A 64 11.40 -5.40 -20.86
C SER A 64 10.08 -6.11 -20.50
N PRO A 65 9.42 -6.77 -21.46
CA PRO A 65 8.23 -7.57 -21.19
C PRO A 65 8.47 -8.63 -20.10
N HIS A 66 9.64 -9.27 -20.10
CA HIS A 66 10.01 -10.31 -19.14
C HIS A 66 10.11 -9.77 -17.70
N GLU A 67 10.70 -8.58 -17.50
CA GLU A 67 10.75 -7.94 -16.18
C GLU A 67 9.35 -7.65 -15.65
N LEU A 68 8.44 -7.17 -16.51
CA LEU A 68 7.06 -6.93 -16.12
C LEU A 68 6.33 -8.23 -15.75
N VAL A 69 6.58 -9.36 -16.44
CA VAL A 69 6.03 -10.67 -16.05
C VAL A 69 6.48 -11.08 -14.64
N ILE A 70 7.76 -10.87 -14.31
CA ILE A 70 8.28 -11.15 -12.96
C ILE A 70 7.57 -10.28 -11.93
N ILE A 71 7.45 -8.97 -12.18
CA ILE A 71 6.78 -8.04 -11.28
C ILE A 71 5.31 -8.44 -11.08
N ARG A 72 4.60 -8.79 -12.16
CA ARG A 72 3.22 -9.29 -12.10
C ARG A 72 3.09 -10.52 -11.20
N ARG A 73 3.99 -11.50 -11.37
CA ARG A 73 3.98 -12.73 -10.57
C ARG A 73 4.26 -12.44 -9.09
N TYR A 74 5.20 -11.54 -8.81
CA TYR A 74 5.51 -11.11 -7.45
C TYR A 74 4.31 -10.41 -6.79
N LEU A 75 3.67 -9.47 -7.49
CA LEU A 75 2.47 -8.79 -7.01
C LEU A 75 1.29 -9.73 -6.79
N ALA A 76 1.08 -10.70 -7.69
CA ALA A 76 0.04 -11.71 -7.53
C ALA A 76 0.26 -12.56 -6.26
N GLY A 77 1.52 -12.92 -5.96
CA GLY A 77 1.86 -13.66 -4.74
C GLY A 77 1.55 -12.88 -3.47
N ILE A 78 1.87 -11.57 -3.43
CA ILE A 78 1.52 -10.71 -2.29
C ILE A 78 0.00 -10.55 -2.18
N MET A 79 -0.68 -10.28 -3.30
CA MET A 79 -2.13 -10.08 -3.33
C MET A 79 -2.88 -11.30 -2.79
N ALA A 80 -2.42 -12.52 -3.14
CA ALA A 80 -3.04 -13.76 -2.67
C ALA A 80 -3.14 -13.81 -1.14
N ILE A 81 -2.09 -13.40 -0.42
CA ILE A 81 -2.08 -13.36 1.05
C ILE A 81 -3.12 -12.36 1.58
N PHE A 82 -3.24 -11.19 0.96
CA PHE A 82 -4.24 -10.19 1.36
C PHE A 82 -5.67 -10.62 1.04
N ASP A 83 -5.89 -11.32 -0.07
CA ASP A 83 -7.21 -11.84 -0.47
C ASP A 83 -7.69 -12.98 0.44
N GLU A 84 -6.79 -13.66 1.16
CA GLU A 84 -7.15 -14.64 2.19
C GLU A 84 -7.75 -14.02 3.46
N VAL A 85 -7.49 -12.73 3.71
CA VAL A 85 -8.03 -12.01 4.86
C VAL A 85 -9.40 -11.41 4.50
N PRO A 86 -10.47 -11.76 5.24
CA PRO A 86 -11.80 -11.19 5.05
C PRO A 86 -11.81 -9.66 5.12
N GLU A 87 -12.78 -9.02 4.50
CA GLU A 87 -12.87 -7.55 4.57
C GLU A 87 -13.31 -7.07 5.96
N ASP A 88 -14.21 -7.82 6.60
CA ASP A 88 -14.78 -7.51 7.91
C ASP A 88 -13.95 -8.14 9.05
N PRO A 89 -13.49 -7.35 10.03
CA PRO A 89 -12.82 -7.85 11.22
C PRO A 89 -13.57 -8.92 12.01
N GLU A 90 -14.91 -8.96 11.93
CA GLU A 90 -15.71 -9.98 12.62
C GLU A 90 -15.44 -11.40 12.09
N ASP A 91 -15.00 -11.53 10.84
CA ASP A 91 -14.83 -12.81 10.15
C ASP A 91 -13.38 -13.36 10.22
N TYR A 92 -12.48 -12.73 10.98
CA TYR A 92 -11.06 -13.06 10.94
C TYR A 92 -10.73 -14.47 11.44
N VAL A 93 -10.05 -15.22 10.58
CA VAL A 93 -9.49 -16.54 10.90
C VAL A 93 -7.98 -16.48 10.73
N GLU A 94 -7.26 -16.79 11.80
CA GLU A 94 -5.80 -16.91 11.76
C GLU A 94 -5.42 -18.27 11.16
N LYS A 95 -4.70 -18.26 10.04
CA LYS A 95 -4.21 -19.47 9.37
C LYS A 95 -2.71 -19.66 9.53
N ASP A 96 -1.96 -18.56 9.50
CA ASP A 96 -0.51 -18.53 9.58
C ASP A 96 0.02 -17.20 10.16
N SER A 97 1.34 -17.05 10.26
CA SER A 97 1.96 -15.84 10.79
C SER A 97 1.73 -14.59 9.92
N ALA A 98 1.51 -14.76 8.62
CA ALA A 98 1.28 -13.65 7.70
C ALA A 98 -0.13 -13.07 7.87
N THR A 99 -1.15 -13.93 7.82
CA THR A 99 -2.55 -13.60 8.08
C THR A 99 -2.74 -13.06 9.50
N HIS A 100 -2.06 -13.63 10.51
CA HIS A 100 -2.03 -13.06 11.87
C HIS A 100 -1.52 -11.61 11.88
N SER A 101 -0.39 -11.34 11.22
CA SER A 101 0.18 -9.98 11.15
C SER A 101 -0.77 -8.98 10.48
N ILE A 102 -1.49 -9.41 9.43
CA ILE A 102 -2.49 -8.60 8.74
C ILE A 102 -3.72 -8.37 9.64
N ASN A 103 -4.17 -9.38 10.37
CA ASN A 103 -5.29 -9.27 11.30
C ASN A 103 -4.99 -8.27 12.43
N ILE A 104 -3.78 -8.30 13.01
CA ILE A 104 -3.34 -7.30 13.99
C ILE A 104 -3.39 -5.88 13.40
N PHE A 105 -2.81 -5.71 12.20
CA PHE A 105 -2.84 -4.41 11.52
C PHE A 105 -4.26 -3.93 11.25
N SER A 106 -5.13 -4.86 10.87
CA SER A 106 -6.53 -4.56 10.62
C SER A 106 -7.29 -4.15 11.88
N MET A 107 -7.10 -4.85 13.00
CA MET A 107 -7.70 -4.45 14.29
C MET A 107 -7.23 -3.07 14.73
N LEU A 108 -5.96 -2.72 14.50
CA LEU A 108 -5.42 -1.39 14.81
C LEU A 108 -5.98 -0.27 13.92
N THR A 109 -6.54 -0.63 12.76
CA THR A 109 -7.05 0.31 11.75
C THR A 109 -8.55 0.16 11.50
N HIS A 110 -9.25 -0.62 12.34
CA HIS A 110 -10.69 -0.86 12.23
C HIS A 110 -11.11 -1.39 10.85
N GLY A 111 -10.36 -2.34 10.28
CA GLY A 111 -10.66 -2.90 8.95
C GLY A 111 -10.19 -2.03 7.78
N PHE A 112 -9.84 -0.75 7.99
CA PHE A 112 -9.46 0.12 6.88
C PHE A 112 -8.12 -0.27 6.24
N GLY A 113 -7.09 -0.51 7.07
CA GLY A 113 -5.71 -0.55 6.60
C GLY A 113 -5.44 -1.66 5.57
N HIS A 114 -5.80 -2.90 5.89
CA HIS A 114 -5.54 -4.03 5.00
C HIS A 114 -6.38 -3.95 3.71
N ASN A 115 -7.62 -3.48 3.79
CA ASN A 115 -8.49 -3.25 2.63
C ASN A 115 -7.95 -2.12 1.72
N ALA A 116 -7.43 -1.04 2.31
CA ALA A 116 -6.78 0.03 1.56
C ALA A 116 -5.49 -0.45 0.86
N LEU A 117 -4.69 -1.30 1.51
CA LEU A 117 -3.53 -1.94 0.88
C LEU A 117 -3.95 -2.85 -0.28
N LYS A 118 -4.98 -3.68 -0.08
CA LYS A 118 -5.56 -4.56 -1.11
C LYS A 118 -6.01 -3.73 -2.33
N ALA A 119 -6.75 -2.63 -2.13
CA ALA A 119 -7.15 -1.72 -3.20
C ALA A 119 -5.94 -1.08 -3.92
N SER A 120 -4.94 -0.62 -3.17
CA SER A 120 -3.72 0.00 -3.72
C SER A 120 -2.90 -0.99 -4.55
N LEU A 121 -2.73 -2.22 -4.06
CA LEU A 121 -2.04 -3.28 -4.79
C LEU A 121 -2.80 -3.68 -6.06
N ARG A 122 -4.14 -3.64 -6.07
CA ARG A 122 -4.96 -3.93 -7.26
C ARG A 122 -4.75 -2.85 -8.33
N VAL A 123 -4.69 -1.57 -7.92
CA VAL A 123 -4.34 -0.47 -8.82
C VAL A 123 -2.94 -0.67 -9.39
N PHE A 124 -1.97 -1.02 -8.56
CA PHE A 124 -0.61 -1.24 -9.04
C PHE A 124 -0.53 -2.42 -10.03
N GLY A 125 -1.20 -3.53 -9.73
CA GLY A 125 -1.37 -4.65 -10.66
C GLY A 125 -1.96 -4.20 -12.00
N LYS A 126 -3.05 -3.42 -11.99
CA LYS A 126 -3.64 -2.87 -13.23
C LYS A 126 -2.65 -2.03 -14.04
N ILE A 127 -1.84 -1.20 -13.40
CA ILE A 127 -0.81 -0.38 -14.07
C ILE A 127 0.22 -1.30 -14.74
N VAL A 128 0.80 -2.25 -14.00
CA VAL A 128 1.81 -3.18 -14.55
C VAL A 128 1.21 -4.03 -15.68
N ASP A 129 -0.04 -4.44 -15.55
CA ASP A 129 -0.77 -5.19 -16.56
C ASP A 129 -0.92 -4.40 -17.88
N GLN A 130 -1.27 -3.12 -17.78
CA GLN A 130 -1.35 -2.22 -18.92
C GLN A 130 0.03 -1.94 -19.53
N GLN A 131 1.06 -1.76 -18.71
CA GLN A 131 2.45 -1.60 -19.19
C GLN A 131 2.86 -2.79 -20.04
N HIS A 132 2.62 -4.00 -19.54
CA HIS A 132 2.95 -5.24 -20.22
C HIS A 132 2.15 -5.41 -21.53
N ALA A 133 0.85 -5.11 -21.51
CA ALA A 133 0.01 -5.18 -22.70
C ALA A 133 0.48 -4.22 -23.82
N MET A 134 0.88 -2.99 -23.48
CA MET A 134 1.43 -2.03 -24.45
C MET A 134 2.72 -2.54 -25.12
N LEU A 135 3.61 -3.17 -24.36
CA LEU A 135 4.85 -3.71 -24.90
C LEU A 135 4.62 -4.93 -25.79
N GLN A 136 3.63 -5.77 -25.48
CA GLN A 136 3.23 -6.87 -26.37
C GLN A 136 2.58 -6.36 -27.67
N GLY A 137 1.74 -5.32 -27.60
CA GLY A 137 1.15 -4.67 -28.77
C GLY A 137 2.18 -4.08 -29.73
N ASN A 138 3.31 -3.58 -29.21
CA ASN A 138 4.44 -3.08 -30.02
C ASN A 138 5.28 -4.18 -30.67
N THR A 139 5.14 -5.45 -30.27
CA THR A 139 5.88 -6.56 -30.90
C THR A 139 5.20 -7.12 -32.16
N CYS A 140 4.00 -6.65 -32.52
CA CYS A 140 3.27 -7.08 -33.71
C CYS A 140 3.41 -6.11 -34.92
N GLY A 141 4.21 -5.05 -34.81
CA GLY A 141 4.46 -4.16 -35.94
C GLY A 141 5.67 -3.28 -35.69
N ILE A 142 6.58 -3.28 -36.66
CA ILE A 142 7.83 -2.49 -36.73
C ILE A 142 9.03 -3.21 -36.09
N ASP A 143 9.42 -4.32 -36.72
CA ASP A 143 10.83 -4.45 -37.08
C ASP A 143 11.18 -3.30 -38.05
N ASN A 144 12.24 -2.56 -37.72
CA ASN A 144 12.89 -1.47 -38.48
C ASN A 144 12.50 -0.03 -38.13
N LEU A 145 13.52 0.73 -37.68
CA LEU A 145 13.65 2.20 -37.61
C LEU A 145 13.36 2.91 -36.26
N VAL A 146 14.01 2.50 -35.17
CA VAL A 146 14.49 3.48 -34.16
C VAL A 146 15.85 3.03 -33.61
N PRO A 147 16.91 3.86 -33.63
CA PRO A 147 18.15 3.53 -32.93
C PRO A 147 17.87 3.47 -31.44
N ARG A 148 18.15 2.32 -30.80
CA ARG A 148 18.19 2.21 -29.34
C ARG A 148 19.17 3.26 -28.82
N MET A 149 18.67 4.30 -28.15
CA MET A 149 19.55 5.25 -27.47
C MET A 149 20.30 4.53 -26.34
N PRO A 150 21.60 4.80 -26.16
CA PRO A 150 22.38 4.13 -25.13
C PRO A 150 21.94 4.58 -23.74
N CYS A 151 21.90 3.62 -22.80
CA CYS A 151 21.80 3.86 -21.37
C CYS A 151 22.90 4.83 -20.91
N SER A 152 22.55 6.10 -20.71
CA SER A 152 23.37 7.04 -19.96
C SER A 152 22.49 7.98 -19.14
N PHE A 153 21.80 7.43 -18.14
CA PHE A 153 21.20 8.24 -17.09
C PHE A 153 21.31 7.55 -15.72
N LEU A 154 22.53 7.14 -15.38
CA LEU A 154 22.92 6.78 -14.02
C LEU A 154 24.41 7.10 -13.85
N ALA A 155 24.73 8.37 -13.59
CA ALA A 155 26.04 8.74 -13.08
C ALA A 155 25.96 9.98 -12.17
N ARG A 156 26.08 9.68 -10.86
CA ARG A 156 26.84 10.43 -9.85
C ARG A 156 26.24 11.72 -9.28
N ASN A 157 25.71 11.59 -8.06
CA ASN A 157 26.06 12.54 -7.00
C ASN A 157 27.35 12.05 -6.33
N PRO A 158 28.39 12.90 -6.21
CA PRO A 158 29.35 12.80 -5.13
C PRO A 158 29.32 14.08 -4.27
N CYS A 159 29.11 13.87 -2.98
CA CYS A 159 29.35 14.82 -1.91
C CYS A 159 30.85 15.20 -1.85
N HIS A 160 31.21 16.49 -1.84
CA HIS A 160 32.37 16.96 -1.09
C HIS A 160 32.42 18.50 -0.84
N LYS A 161 32.32 18.84 0.45
CA LYS A 161 32.99 19.87 1.28
C LYS A 161 33.53 21.18 0.67
N ASP A 162 33.18 22.26 1.38
CA ASP A 162 33.98 23.44 1.79
C ASP A 162 35.06 23.97 0.84
N LYS A 163 34.88 25.21 0.34
CA LYS A 163 35.89 26.28 0.44
C LYS A 163 35.23 27.69 0.52
N LYS A 164 35.82 28.45 1.44
CA LYS A 164 35.65 29.85 1.85
C LYS A 164 35.57 30.92 0.73
N GLN A 165 34.87 32.00 1.10
CA GLN A 165 35.08 33.44 0.82
C GLN A 165 35.18 33.94 -0.63
N LEU A 166 34.32 34.91 -0.99
CA LEU A 166 34.71 36.31 -1.25
C LEU A 166 33.48 37.16 -1.60
N TRP A 167 33.40 38.31 -0.92
CA TRP A 167 32.43 39.43 -0.95
C TRP A 167 31.09 39.20 -0.25
#